data_AF-A0A7K3YXX8-F1
#
_entry.id   AF-A0A7K3YXX8-F1
#
_cell.length_a   1.000
_cell.length_b   1.000
_cell.length_c   1.000
_cell.angle_alpha   90.00
_cell.angle_beta   90.00
_cell.angle_gamma   90.00
#
_symmetry.space_group_name_H-M   'P 1'
#
loop_
_entity.id
_entity.type
_entity.pdbx_description
1 polymer ?
#
loop_
_entity_poly.entity_id
_entity_poly.type
_entity_poly.pdbx_seq_one_letter_code
_entity_poly.pdbx_strand_id
1 'polypeptide(L)' 'AYEIVKYATDKNIDLIVIGTQGKKGIERLLLGSVAENVIRSAPCRVLVVK' A
#
# COMPACT_ATOMS: atom_id res chain seq x y z
N ALA A 1 -7.34 -0.77 3.51
CA ALA A 1 -6.03 -1.24 4.01
C ALA A 1 -6.17 -2.55 4.79
N TYR A 2 -7.05 -2.63 5.81
CA TYR A 2 -7.26 -3.84 6.60
C TYR A 2 -7.46 -5.11 5.75
N GLU A 3 -8.40 -5.11 4.79
CA GLU A 3 -8.64 -6.28 3.92
C GLU A 3 -7.41 -6.72 3.11
N ILE A 4 -6.59 -5.77 2.65
CA ILE A 4 -5.36 -6.05 1.89
C ILE A 4 -4.35 -6.76 2.81
N VAL A 5 -4.16 -6.24 4.02
CA VAL A 5 -3.25 -6.81 5.02
C VAL A 5 -3.72 -8.18 5.48
N LYS A 6 -5.01 -8.32 5.79
CA LYS A 6 -5.63 -9.60 6.18
C LYS A 6 -5.41 -10.65 5.11
N TYR A 7 -5.71 -10.33 3.85
CA TYR A 7 -5.51 -11.26 2.74
C TYR A 7 -4.03 -11.64 2.58
N ALA A 8 -3.11 -10.68 2.70
CA ALA A 8 -1.68 -10.95 2.62
C ALA A 8 -1.21 -11.90 3.72
N THR A 9 -1.69 -11.72 4.96
CA THR A 9 -1.42 -12.63 6.07
C THR A 9 -2.01 -14.02 5.83
N ASP A 10 -3.30 -14.10 5.50
CA ASP A 10 -4.02 -15.37 5.33
C ASP A 10 -3.45 -16.24 4.19
N LYS A 11 -2.84 -15.59 3.18
CA LYS A 11 -2.28 -16.24 1.99
C LYS A 11 -0.77 -16.33 1.98
N ASN A 12 -0.08 -15.91 3.05
CA ASN A 12 1.38 -15.86 3.13
C ASN A 12 2.01 -15.17 1.91
N ILE A 13 1.50 -13.98 1.58
CA ILE A 13 2.01 -13.19 0.45
C ILE A 13 3.37 -12.58 0.82
N ASP A 14 4.36 -12.72 -0.07
CA ASP A 14 5.72 -12.20 0.15
C ASP A 14 5.92 -10.74 -0.29
N LEU A 15 5.02 -10.22 -1.15
CA LEU A 15 5.10 -8.87 -1.72
C LEU A 15 3.71 -8.30 -2.03
N ILE A 16 3.46 -7.07 -1.58
CA ILE A 16 2.31 -6.25 -2.00
C ILE A 16 2.80 -5.15 -2.94
N VAL A 17 2.16 -4.99 -4.10
CA VAL A 17 2.45 -3.90 -5.05
C VAL A 17 1.28 -2.93 -5.06
N ILE A 18 1.56 -1.64 -4.85
CA ILE A 18 0.55 -0.57 -4.83
C ILE A 18 0.91 0.50 -5.86
N GLY A 19 0.00 0.77 -6.78
CA GLY A 19 0.08 1.94 -7.66
C GLY A 19 -0.43 3.20 -6.96
N THR A 20 0.31 4.31 -7.06
CA THR A 20 -0.11 5.62 -6.54
C THR A 20 -0.38 6.58 -7.68
N GLN A 21 -1.60 7.14 -7.76
CA GLN A 21 -1.90 8.21 -8.70
C GLN A 21 -1.73 9.57 -8.02
N GLY A 22 -0.80 10.38 -8.53
CA GLY A 22 -0.71 11.79 -8.17
C GLY A 22 -1.86 12.57 -8.80
N LYS A 23 -2.94 12.85 -8.05
CA LYS A 23 -3.92 13.84 -8.50
C LYS A 23 -3.26 15.21 -8.50
N LYS A 24 -3.33 15.95 -9.61
CA LYS A 24 -2.79 17.33 -9.73
C LYS A 24 -3.26 18.17 -8.53
N GLY A 25 -2.31 18.77 -7.80
CA GLY A 25 -2.57 19.59 -6.62
C GLY A 25 -2.38 18.89 -5.27
N ILE A 26 -2.09 17.58 -5.24
CA ILE A 26 -1.85 16.83 -4.00
C ILE A 26 -0.41 16.30 -3.94
N GLU A 27 0.56 17.09 -4.41
CA GLU A 27 1.99 16.73 -4.41
C GLU A 27 2.54 16.38 -3.03
N ARG A 28 1.84 16.77 -1.95
CA ARG A 28 2.21 16.46 -0.56
C ARG A 28 1.62 15.13 -0.03
N LEU A 29 0.69 14.49 -0.75
CA LEU A 29 0.13 13.15 -0.42
C LEU A 29 0.58 12.10 -1.45
N LEU A 30 1.89 12.02 -1.72
CA LEU A 30 2.48 11.13 -2.72
C LEU A 30 2.08 9.65 -2.59
N LEU A 31 1.78 9.18 -1.36
CA LEU A 31 1.44 7.79 -1.07
C LEU A 31 -0.07 7.52 -1.09
N GLY A 32 -0.91 8.49 -0.70
CA GLY A 32 -2.32 8.27 -0.42
C GLY A 32 -2.57 7.43 0.85
N SER A 33 -3.75 7.61 1.46
CA SER A 33 -4.09 7.00 2.77
C SER A 33 -4.12 5.47 2.74
N VAL A 34 -4.40 4.85 1.59
CA VAL A 34 -4.40 3.39 1.47
C VAL A 34 -2.99 2.83 1.47
N ALA A 35 -2.07 3.39 0.66
CA ALA A 35 -0.70 2.89 0.60
C ALA A 35 0.01 3.09 1.94
N GLU A 36 -0.17 4.25 2.59
CA GLU A 36 0.40 4.53 3.90
C GLU A 36 -0.04 3.49 4.96
N ASN A 37 -1.34 3.22 5.03
CA ASN A 37 -1.88 2.25 5.99
C ASN A 37 -1.44 0.81 5.70
N VAL A 38 -1.20 0.46 4.43
CA VAL A 38 -0.67 -0.88 4.09
C VAL A 38 0.81 -0.97 4.44
N ILE A 39 1.62 0.06 4.12
CA ILE A 39 3.06 0.09 4.46
C ILE A 39 3.28 -0.08 5.97
N ARG A 40 2.44 0.56 6.80
CA ARG A 40 2.57 0.50 8.26
C ARG A 40 2.21 -0.88 8.85
N SER A 41 1.37 -1.66 8.17
CA SER A 41 0.73 -2.85 8.75
C SER A 41 0.96 -4.14 7.98
N ALA A 42 1.60 -4.10 6.82
CA ALA A 42 1.83 -5.28 5.98
C ALA A 42 2.74 -6.31 6.69
N PRO A 43 2.44 -7.62 6.58
CA PRO A 43 3.31 -8.67 7.12
C PRO A 43 4.56 -8.90 6.25
N CYS A 44 4.65 -8.23 5.10
CA CYS A 44 5.62 -8.49 4.04
C CYS A 44 6.06 -7.19 3.35
N ARG A 45 6.94 -7.32 2.35
CA ARG A 45 7.48 -6.17 1.62
C ARG A 45 6.38 -5.47 0.85
N VAL A 46 6.48 -4.14 0.74
CA VAL A 46 5.55 -3.31 -0.05
C VAL A 46 6.35 -2.53 -1.08
N LEU A 47 5.98 -2.69 -2.35
CA LEU A 47 6.53 -1.93 -3.48
C LEU A 47 5.50 -0.90 -3.94
N VAL A 48 5.88 0.37 -3.93
CA VAL A 48 5.06 1.47 -4.43
C VAL A 48 5.52 1.88 -5.81
N VAL A 49 4.59 1.92 -6.77
CA VAL A 49 4.86 2.26 -8.18
C VAL A 49 4.10 3.54 -8.55
N LYS A 50 4.75 4.43 -9.29
CA LYS A 50 4.15 5.64 -9.88
C LYS A 50 3.70 5.39 -11.31
#